data_AF-A0A257YYW1-F1
#
_entry.id   AF-A0A257YYW1-F1
#
_cell.length_a   1.000
_cell.length_b   1.000
_cell.length_c   1.000
_cell.angle_alpha   90.00
_cell.angle_beta   90.00
_cell.angle_gamma   90.00
#
_symmetry.space_group_name_H-M   'P 1'
#
loop_
_entity.id
_entity.type
_entity.pdbx_description
1 polymer ?
#
loop_
_entity_poly.entity_id
_entity_poly.type
_entity_poly.pdbx_seq_one_letter_code
_entity_poly.pdbx_strand_id
1 'polypeptide(L)' 'VMVYLSQIGSAASISLARDIDPAYGRAFDTARAAGVEAIGLVCTVSPEGITVRGDIPMHG' A
#
# COMPACT_ATOMS: atom_id res chain seq x y z
N VAL A 1 -8.38 -8.99 -3.13
CA VAL A 1 -7.86 -7.89 -2.29
C VAL A 1 -6.37 -7.72 -2.58
N MET A 2 -5.87 -6.49 -2.55
CA MET A 2 -4.45 -6.13 -2.58
C MET A 2 -4.10 -5.46 -1.26
N VAL A 3 -3.03 -5.89 -0.60
CA VAL A 3 -2.57 -5.33 0.68
C VAL A 3 -1.20 -4.69 0.48
N TYR A 4 -1.10 -3.41 0.78
CA TYR A 4 0.13 -2.63 0.73
C TYR A 4 0.57 -2.37 2.17
N LEU A 5 1.68 -2.99 2.58
CA LEU A 5 2.18 -2.93 3.95
C LEU A 5 3.45 -2.08 4.01
N SER A 6 3.34 -0.89 4.57
CA SER A 6 4.48 0.01 4.78
C SER A 6 5.31 -0.42 5.99
N GLN A 7 6.61 -0.65 5.76
CA GLN A 7 7.61 -0.81 6.82
C GLN A 7 8.32 0.52 7.17
N ILE A 8 7.79 1.65 6.69
CA ILE A 8 8.21 2.99 7.13
C ILE A 8 7.22 3.42 8.20
N GLY A 9 7.59 3.30 9.48
CA GLY A 9 6.64 3.45 10.58
C GLY A 9 5.99 4.84 10.71
N SER A 10 6.64 5.86 10.15
CA SER A 10 6.14 7.23 10.05
C SER A 10 5.28 7.50 8.82
N ALA A 11 5.06 6.52 7.93
CA ALA A 11 4.21 6.70 6.75
C ALA A 11 2.77 7.00 7.16
N ALA A 12 2.21 8.05 6.55
CA ALA A 12 0.82 8.46 6.77
C ALA A 12 -0.12 8.03 5.63
N SER A 13 0.42 7.67 4.46
CA SER A 13 -0.31 7.13 3.31
C SER A 13 0.63 6.35 2.40
N ILE A 14 0.07 5.60 1.45
CA ILE A 14 0.78 4.90 0.38
C ILE A 14 0.22 5.36 -0.96
N SER A 15 1.06 5.50 -1.98
CA SER A 15 0.65 5.82 -3.34
C SER A 15 1.45 5.00 -4.35
N LEU A 16 0.86 4.68 -5.49
CA LEU A 16 1.60 4.01 -6.57
C LEU A 16 2.56 4.96 -7.26
N ALA A 17 3.82 4.56 -7.38
CA ALA A 17 4.86 5.27 -8.13
C ALA A 17 4.67 5.03 -9.63
N ARG A 18 3.63 5.63 -10.21
CA ARG A 18 3.24 5.46 -11.63
C ARG A 18 4.28 6.01 -12.61
N ASP A 19 5.09 6.95 -12.16
CA ASP A 19 6.24 7.50 -12.89
C ASP A 19 7.38 6.47 -13.04
N ILE A 20 7.51 5.55 -12.09
CA ILE A 20 8.48 4.46 -12.12
C ILE A 20 7.91 3.25 -12.90
N ASP A 21 6.69 2.82 -12.56
CA ASP A 21 6.01 1.72 -13.25
C ASP A 21 4.58 2.11 -13.68
N PRO A 22 4.44 2.65 -14.90
CA PRO A 22 3.13 3.02 -15.43
C PRO A 22 2.28 1.80 -15.81
N ALA A 23 2.89 0.62 -16.02
CA ALA A 23 2.15 -0.60 -16.35
C ALA A 23 1.44 -1.15 -15.10
N TYR A 24 2.13 -1.17 -13.95
CA TYR A 24 1.53 -1.54 -12.68
C TYR A 24 0.38 -0.61 -12.29
N GLY A 25 0.54 0.71 -12.48
CA GLY A 25 -0.54 1.68 -12.25
C GLY A 25 -1.82 1.36 -13.04
N ARG A 26 -1.70 1.05 -14.35
CA ARG A 26 -2.85 0.65 -15.18
C ARG A 26 -3.46 -0.68 -14.75
N ALA A 27 -2.63 -1.64 -14.36
CA ALA A 27 -3.10 -2.92 -13.85
C ALA A 27 -3.87 -2.75 -12.52
N PHE A 28 -3.40 -1.88 -11.63
CA PHE A 28 -4.11 -1.52 -10.40
C PHE A 28 -5.48 -0.91 -10.71
N ASP A 29 -5.56 0.05 -11.64
CA ASP A 29 -6.83 0.67 -12.02
C ASP A 29 -7.83 -0.37 -12.55
N THR A 30 -7.35 -1.29 -13.39
CA THR A 30 -8.16 -2.39 -13.93
C THR A 30 -8.67 -3.30 -12.82
N ALA A 31 -7.80 -3.67 -11.87
CA ALA A 31 -8.18 -4.48 -10.72
C ALA A 31 -9.21 -3.77 -9.82
N ARG A 32 -9.01 -2.47 -9.55
CA ARG A 32 -9.96 -1.66 -8.76
C ARG A 32 -11.33 -1.59 -9.43
N ALA A 33 -11.38 -1.37 -10.75
CA ALA A 33 -12.61 -1.35 -11.53
C ALA A 33 -13.34 -2.71 -11.53
N ALA A 34 -12.58 -3.81 -11.48
CA ALA A 34 -13.12 -5.17 -11.33
C ALA A 34 -13.56 -5.52 -9.89
N GLY A 35 -13.52 -4.57 -8.95
CA GLY A 35 -13.96 -4.76 -7.57
C GLY A 35 -12.90 -5.26 -6.60
N VAL A 36 -11.62 -5.33 -7.01
CA VAL A 36 -10.54 -5.69 -6.09
C VAL A 36 -10.31 -4.57 -5.08
N GLU A 37 -10.50 -4.84 -3.80
CA GLU A 37 -10.18 -3.92 -2.71
C GLU A 37 -8.66 -3.68 -2.59
N ALA A 38 -8.26 -2.46 -2.23
CA ALA A 38 -6.88 -2.09 -1.92
C ALA A 38 -6.79 -1.53 -0.50
N ILE A 39 -5.96 -2.16 0.34
CA ILE A 39 -5.78 -1.81 1.75
C ILE A 39 -4.36 -1.32 1.97
N GLY A 40 -4.22 -0.16 2.61
CA GLY A 40 -2.93 0.36 3.09
C GLY A 40 -2.78 0.05 4.58
N LEU A 41 -1.64 -0.52 4.96
CA LEU A 41 -1.27 -0.82 6.35
C LEU A 41 0.09 -0.21 6.66
N VAL A 42 0.32 0.09 7.94
CA VAL A 42 1.61 0.58 8.43
C VAL A 42 2.10 -0.29 9.58
N CYS A 43 3.40 -0.53 9.62
CA CYS A 43 4.06 -1.26 10.69
C CYS A 43 4.70 -0.35 11.72
N THR A 44 4.80 -0.84 12.96
CA THR A 44 5.93 -0.50 13.83
C THR A 44 7.10 -1.40 13.44
N VAL A 45 8.28 -0.83 13.25
CA VAL A 45 9.51 -1.56 12.89
C VAL A 45 10.56 -1.29 13.97
N SER A 46 11.13 -2.36 14.50
CA SER A 46 12.14 -2.35 15.56
C SER A 46 13.10 -3.53 15.40
N PRO A 47 14.29 -3.52 16.02
CA PRO A 47 15.18 -4.69 16.03
C PRO A 47 14.53 -5.96 16.62
N GLU A 48 13.56 -5.80 17.52
CA GLU A 48 12.83 -6.90 18.17
C GLU A 48 11.75 -7.51 17.25
N GLY A 49 11.37 -6.80 16.19
CA GLY A 49 10.44 -7.31 15.19
C GLY A 49 9.65 -6.23 14.45
N ILE A 50 8.78 -6.72 13.57
CA ILE A 50 7.88 -5.93 12.72
C ILE A 50 6.45 -6.33 13.06
N THR A 51 5.59 -5.35 13.37
CA THR A 51 4.19 -5.60 13.74
C THR A 51 3.28 -4.60 13.06
N VAL A 52 2.15 -5.07 12.52
CA VAL A 52 1.12 -4.21 11.93
C VAL A 52 0.54 -3.31 13.02
N ARG A 53 0.56 -2.00 12.79
CA ARG A 53 0.09 -0.98 13.74
C ARG A 53 -1.31 -0.48 13.43
N GLY A 54 -1.69 -0.43 12.16
CA GLY A 54 -3.01 0.05 11.74
C GLY A 54 -3.11 0.27 10.24
N ASP A 55 -4.25 0.80 9.81
CA ASP A 55 -4.53 1.21 8.45
C ASP A 55 -4.05 2.64 8.16
N ILE A 56 -3.70 2.87 6.89
CA ILE A 56 -3.40 4.20 6.33
C ILE A 56 -4.01 4.29 4.92
N PRO A 57 -4.33 5.50 4.44
CA PRO A 57 -4.84 5.70 3.09
C PRO A 57 -3.95 5.07 2.01
N MET A 58 -4.57 4.32 1.09
CA MET A 58 -3.95 3.80 -0.11
C MET A 58 -4.48 4.56 -1.32
N HIS A 59 -3.60 5.27 -2.02
CA HIS A 59 -3.93 6.04 -3.23
C HIS A 59 -3.50 5.29 -4.47
N GLY A 60 -4.45 5.14 -5.41
CA GLY A 60 -4.21 4.69 -6.77
C GLY A 60 -3.48 5.74 -7.57
#